data_AF-A0A352S5F0-F1
#
_entry.id   AF-A0A352S5F0-F1
#
_cell.length_a   1.000
_cell.length_b   1.000
_cell.length_c   1.000
_cell.angle_alpha   90.00
_cell.angle_beta   90.00
_cell.angle_gamma   90.00
#
_symmetry.space_group_name_H-M   'P 1'
#
loop_
_entity.id
_entity.type
_entity.pdbx_description
1 polymer ?
#
loop_
_entity_poly.entity_id
_entity_poly.type
_entity_poly.pdbx_seq_one_letter_code
_entity_poly.pdbx_strand_id
1 'polypeptide(L)'
;MAFGAWHVHQTWLSLPDVTSLAAFKPDRPLRIYSQDGILLAEYGDERREIVPLSRIPVVVQQSLLAIEDARFYEHGGVDFSGL
;
A
#
# COMPACT_ATOMS: atom_id res chain seq x y z
N MET A 1 22.78 26.20 0.49
CA MET A 1 22.82 24.79 0.96
C MET A 1 22.17 24.59 2.34
N ALA A 2 22.23 25.53 3.29
CA ALA A 2 21.64 25.35 4.63
C ALA A 2 20.09 25.32 4.68
N PHE A 3 19.40 26.02 3.77
CA PHE A 3 17.94 26.12 3.78
C PHE A 3 17.22 24.80 3.43
N GLY A 4 17.78 24.03 2.48
CA GLY A 4 17.23 22.73 2.07
C GLY A 4 17.40 21.65 3.16
N ALA A 5 18.55 21.62 3.83
CA ALA A 5 18.79 20.70 4.94
C ALA A 5 17.85 20.96 6.13
N TRP A 6 17.54 22.23 6.40
CA TRP A 6 16.59 22.60 7.46
C TRP A 6 15.16 22.17 7.12
N HIS A 7 14.72 22.31 5.87
CA HIS A 7 13.40 21.83 5.43
C HIS A 7 13.29 20.30 5.54
N VAL A 8 14.27 19.54 5.02
CA VAL A 8 14.27 18.07 5.13
C VAL A 8 14.25 17.63 6.59
N HIS A 9 15.03 18.29 7.45
CA HIS A 9 15.05 18.01 8.88
C HIS A 9 13.69 18.26 9.55
N GLN A 10 13.03 19.38 9.24
CA GLN A 10 11.70 19.67 9.76
C GLN A 10 10.65 18.66 9.28
N THR A 11 10.67 18.33 7.98
CA THR A 11 9.76 17.33 7.43
C THR A 11 9.96 15.99 8.13
N TRP A 12 11.20 15.55 8.33
CA TRP A 12 11.53 14.29 9.01
C TRP A 12 10.98 14.23 10.44
N LEU A 13 11.05 15.34 11.18
CA LEU A 13 10.52 15.42 12.54
C LEU A 13 8.98 15.49 12.58
N SER A 14 8.35 15.95 11.51
CA SER A 14 6.88 16.03 11.38
C SER A 14 6.22 14.78 10.80
N LEU A 15 6.99 13.76 10.42
CA LEU A 15 6.44 12.53 9.87
C LEU A 15 5.63 11.76 10.94
N PRO A 16 4.46 11.21 10.57
CA PRO A 16 3.66 10.40 11.47
C PRO A 16 4.37 9.08 11.82
N ASP A 17 4.04 8.52 12.99
CA ASP A 17 4.56 7.23 13.41
C ASP A 17 4.05 6.08 12.50
N VAL A 18 4.98 5.25 12.03
CA VAL A 18 4.72 4.17 11.08
C VAL A 18 4.24 2.87 11.74
N THR A 19 4.23 2.80 13.07
CA THR A 19 3.76 1.59 13.80
C THR A 19 2.31 1.25 13.45
N SER A 20 1.50 2.26 13.12
CA SER A 20 0.12 2.10 12.64
C SER A 20 0.03 1.30 11.32
N LEU A 21 1.02 1.42 10.44
CA LEU A 21 1.07 0.68 9.17
C LEU A 21 1.29 -0.82 9.38
N ALA A 22 2.08 -1.18 10.40
CA ALA A 22 2.30 -2.58 10.76
C ALA A 22 1.05 -3.26 11.32
N ALA A 23 0.14 -2.48 11.93
CA ALA A 23 -1.12 -2.94 12.48
C ALA A 23 -2.30 -2.82 11.49
N PHE A 24 -2.06 -2.37 10.26
CA PHE A 24 -3.11 -2.15 9.26
C PHE A 24 -3.86 -3.45 8.94
N LYS A 25 -5.13 -3.50 9.35
CA LYS A 25 -6.07 -4.55 8.98
C LYS A 25 -7.09 -3.93 8.02
N PRO A 26 -7.03 -4.25 6.71
CA PRO A 26 -8.01 -3.75 5.78
C PRO A 26 -9.40 -4.23 6.19
N ASP A 27 -10.39 -3.34 6.13
CA ASP A 27 -11.78 -3.73 6.30
C ASP A 27 -12.15 -4.78 5.25
N ARG A 28 -12.80 -5.85 5.72
CA ARG A 28 -13.33 -6.91 4.85
C ARG A 28 -14.84 -6.77 4.81
N PRO A 29 -15.44 -6.82 3.63
CA PRO A 29 -16.89 -6.77 3.54
C PRO A 29 -17.50 -8.03 4.14
N LEU A 30 -18.66 -7.87 4.77
CA LEU A 30 -19.49 -8.95 5.28
C LEU A 30 -20.01 -9.76 4.09
N ARG A 31 -19.86 -11.09 4.11
CA ARG A 31 -20.36 -11.98 3.07
C ARG A 31 -21.48 -12.87 3.60
N ILE A 32 -22.59 -12.91 2.87
CA ILE A 32 -23.76 -13.74 3.19
C ILE A 32 -23.78 -14.91 2.20
N TYR A 33 -23.82 -16.13 2.72
CA TYR A 33 -23.84 -17.36 1.92
C TYR A 33 -25.15 -18.13 2.11
N SER A 34 -25.60 -18.85 1.08
CA SER A 34 -26.68 -19.83 1.20
C SER A 34 -26.23 -21.04 2.01
N GLN A 35 -27.17 -21.89 2.42
CA GLN A 35 -26.85 -23.15 3.10
C GLN A 35 -25.92 -24.06 2.26
N ASP A 36 -26.03 -23.98 0.93
CA ASP A 36 -25.22 -24.74 -0.02
C ASP A 36 -23.87 -24.06 -0.34
N GLY A 37 -23.52 -22.95 0.33
CA GLY A 37 -22.25 -22.26 0.19
C GLY A 37 -22.17 -21.25 -0.96
N ILE A 38 -23.30 -20.89 -1.59
CA ILE A 38 -23.34 -19.90 -2.67
C ILE A 38 -23.30 -18.48 -2.08
N LEU A 39 -22.42 -17.61 -2.58
CA LEU A 39 -22.38 -16.20 -2.16
C LEU A 39 -23.64 -15.48 -2.64
N LEU A 40 -24.46 -15.00 -1.71
CA LEU A 40 -25.73 -14.31 -1.98
C LEU A 40 -25.55 -12.78 -2.03
N ALA A 41 -24.74 -12.23 -1.11
CA ALA A 41 -24.50 -10.79 -1.02
C ALA A 41 -23.18 -10.49 -0.30
N GLU A 42 -22.65 -9.30 -0.59
CA GLU A 42 -21.49 -8.72 0.07
C GLU A 42 -21.85 -7.30 0.54
N TYR A 43 -21.57 -6.96 1.81
CA TYR A 43 -21.94 -5.68 2.43
C TYR A 43 -20.72 -5.04 3.10
N GLY A 44 -20.38 -3.82 2.69
CA GLY A 44 -19.27 -3.02 3.20
C GLY A 44 -19.06 -1.83 2.28
N ASP A 45 -18.54 -0.72 2.82
CA ASP A 45 -18.33 0.52 2.05
C ASP A 45 -17.30 0.32 0.92
N GLU A 46 -16.38 -0.62 1.11
CA GLU A 46 -15.32 -0.91 0.15
C GLU A 46 -15.32 -2.38 -0.25
N ARG A 47 -15.33 -2.62 -1.56
CA ARG A 47 -15.17 -3.96 -2.13
C ARG A 47 -13.68 -4.33 -2.18
N ARG A 48 -13.15 -4.84 -1.06
CA ARG A 48 -11.74 -5.23 -0.92
C ARG A 48 -11.57 -6.75 -0.90
N GLU A 49 -10.65 -7.25 -1.71
CA GLU A 49 -10.14 -8.62 -1.62
C GLU A 49 -8.68 -8.60 -1.21
N ILE A 50 -8.35 -9.23 -0.07
CA ILE A 50 -6.97 -9.34 0.39
C ILE A 50 -6.31 -10.51 -0.32
N VAL A 51 -5.37 -10.20 -1.20
CA VAL A 51 -4.60 -11.18 -1.97
C VAL A 51 -3.14 -11.13 -1.53
N PRO A 52 -2.52 -12.26 -1.15
CA PRO A 52 -1.08 -12.28 -0.85
C PRO A 52 -0.30 -11.95 -2.13
N LEU A 53 0.82 -11.22 -2.00
CA LEU A 53 1.65 -10.80 -3.13
C LEU A 53 2.04 -11.97 -4.05
N SER A 54 2.26 -13.16 -3.48
CA SER A 54 2.59 -14.39 -4.22
C SER A 54 1.50 -14.88 -5.17
N ARG A 55 0.24 -14.46 -5.00
CA ARG A 55 -0.86 -14.77 -5.93
C ARG A 55 -1.04 -13.70 -7.01
N ILE A 56 -0.36 -12.57 -6.92
CA ILE A 56 -0.43 -11.50 -7.92
C ILE A 56 0.53 -11.84 -9.06
N PRO A 57 0.09 -11.87 -10.33
CA PRO A 57 0.99 -12.13 -11.45
C PRO A 57 2.16 -11.16 -11.50
N VAL A 58 3.37 -11.65 -11.78
CA VAL A 58 4.60 -10.83 -11.82
C VAL A 58 4.47 -9.65 -12.77
N VAL A 59 3.81 -9.84 -13.93
CA VAL A 59 3.56 -8.77 -14.90
C VAL A 59 2.74 -7.61 -14.32
N VAL A 60 1.79 -7.90 -13.42
CA VAL A 60 0.96 -6.88 -12.76
C VAL A 60 1.81 -6.12 -11.74
N GLN A 61 2.61 -6.85 -10.95
CA GLN A 61 3.54 -6.23 -10.00
C GLN A 61 4.52 -5.29 -10.72
N GLN A 62 5.12 -5.77 -11.81
CA GLN A 62 6.06 -4.98 -12.61
C GLN A 62 5.41 -3.76 -13.28
N SER A 63 4.19 -3.90 -13.78
CA SER A 63 3.45 -2.77 -14.38
C SER A 63 3.18 -1.67 -13.35
N LEU A 64 2.81 -2.03 -12.12
CA LEU A 64 2.58 -1.07 -11.05
C LEU A 64 3.88 -0.37 -10.63
N LEU A 65 4.97 -1.12 -10.48
CA LEU A 65 6.28 -0.53 -10.20
C LEU A 65 6.69 0.43 -11.31
N ALA A 66 6.53 0.04 -12.58
CA ALA A 66 6.90 0.89 -13.71
C ALA A 66 6.14 2.23 -13.75
N ILE A 67 4.89 2.29 -13.25
CA ILE A 67 4.07 3.51 -13.28
C ILE A 67 4.22 4.37 -12.02
N GLU A 68 4.32 3.77 -10.84
CA GLU A 68 4.39 4.49 -9.57
C GLU A 68 5.83 4.78 -9.15
N ASP A 69 6.70 3.76 -9.20
CA ASP A 69 8.07 3.82 -8.69
C ASP A 69 8.92 2.70 -9.28
N ALA A 70 9.58 2.99 -10.41
CA ALA A 70 10.33 1.99 -11.17
C ALA A 70 11.57 1.47 -10.41
N ARG A 71 12.03 2.20 -9.38
CA ARG A 71 13.22 1.88 -8.59
C ARG A 71 12.87 1.58 -7.13
N PHE A 72 11.61 1.28 -6.85
CA PHE A 72 11.10 1.01 -5.50
C PHE A 72 11.99 0.07 -4.66
N TYR A 73 12.51 -0.99 -5.27
CA TYR A 73 13.39 -1.97 -4.58
C TYR A 73 14.85 -1.55 -4.48
N GLU A 74 15.26 -0.48 -5.17
CA GLU A 74 16.64 0.01 -5.24
C GLU A 74 16.90 1.13 -4.21
N HIS A 75 15.87 1.74 -3.63
CA HIS A 75 16.01 2.81 -2.63
C HIS A 75 15.28 2.54 -1.31
N GLY A 76 15.80 3.12 -0.23
CA GLY A 76 15.27 2.98 1.13
C GLY A 76 14.03 3.81 1.43
N GLY A 77 13.16 4.05 0.44
CA GLY A 77 11.93 4.84 0.56
C GLY A 77 11.99 6.29 0.09
N VAL A 78 13.16 6.83 -0.27
CA VAL A 78 13.28 8.12 -0.97
C VAL A 78 14.20 7.97 -2.18
N ASP A 79 13.68 8.30 -3.36
CA ASP A 79 14.46 8.31 -4.59
C ASP A 79 15.04 9.71 -4.88
N PHE A 80 16.31 9.91 -4.55
CA PHE A 80 17.01 11.17 -4.80
C PHE A 80 17.39 11.42 -6.26
N SER A 81 17.41 10.39 -7.12
CA SER A 81 17.71 10.59 -8.55
C SER A 81 16.44 10.75 -9.41
N GLY A 82 15.27 10.41 -8.86
CA GLY A 82 13.96 10.61 -9.49
C GLY A 82 13.25 11.90 -9.08
N LEU A 83 13.78 12.62 -8.08
CA LEU A 83 13.33 13.94 -7.62
C LEU A 83 13.81 15.10 -8.50
#